data_AF-A0A178KR48-F1
#
_entry.id   AF-A0A178KR48-F1
#
_cell.length_a   1.000
_cell.length_b   1.000
_cell.length_c   1.000
_cell.angle_alpha   90.00
_cell.angle_beta   90.00
_cell.angle_gamma   90.00
#
_symmetry.space_group_name_H-M   'P 1'
#
loop_
_entity.id
_entity.type
_entity.pdbx_description
1 polymer ?
#
loop_
_entity_poly.entity_id
_entity_poly.type
_entity_poly.pdbx_seq_one_letter_code
_entity_poly.pdbx_strand_id
1 'polypeptide(L)'
;MDTKSIQGFVSKEVSQLSNEQAAYIIGLMFMLLIPVIDSLIPFPPFWLSSGAFLCGLAIYLLELIEKFTSTTIGKAVGAIFLLAGTTFNLAMASGTVNYALKVPASPFGYTQTLTSILTIPLTAAIGMLFLFVILLLLVLFTSAFRIESFTAKKVLNLEFFKDSFKVSVVSFLGRMFSAVVLFSVSLSFIQNNQWYSDQISEFTRWFAYNFEMESYSYCTVPDKAKVAYLTRDNIVVANEEKSTYIFYVTQCKQ
;
A
#
# COMPACT_ATOMS: atom_id res chain seq x y z
N MET A 1 -13.43 46.79 -1.46
CA MET A 1 -13.62 45.47 -0.81
C MET A 1 -12.26 45.02 -0.35
N ASP A 2 -11.98 45.15 0.95
CA ASP A 2 -10.63 45.02 1.52
C ASP A 2 -10.15 43.57 1.57
N THR A 3 -9.06 43.29 0.87
CA THR A 3 -8.34 42.00 0.88
C THR A 3 -7.92 41.55 2.28
N LYS A 4 -7.75 42.50 3.23
CA LYS A 4 -7.47 42.20 4.64
C LYS A 4 -8.66 41.64 5.42
N SER A 5 -9.91 42.03 5.10
CA SER A 5 -11.08 41.46 5.77
C SER A 5 -11.37 40.04 5.27
N ILE A 6 -11.07 39.77 4.00
CA ILE A 6 -11.18 38.43 3.39
C ILE A 6 -10.15 37.47 3.98
N GLN A 7 -8.88 37.87 4.14
CA GLN A 7 -7.86 37.03 4.78
C GLN A 7 -8.20 36.72 6.25
N GLY A 8 -8.72 37.69 6.99
CA GLY A 8 -9.15 37.48 8.38
C GLY A 8 -10.37 36.55 8.51
N PHE A 9 -11.32 36.65 7.58
CA PHE A 9 -12.49 35.78 7.53
C PHE A 9 -12.12 34.35 7.11
N VAL A 10 -11.32 34.19 6.05
CA VAL A 10 -10.84 32.88 5.58
C VAL A 10 -10.01 32.17 6.64
N SER A 11 -9.11 32.87 7.35
CA SER A 11 -8.34 32.27 8.45
C SER A 11 -9.21 31.78 9.61
N LYS A 12 -10.29 32.52 9.92
CA LYS A 12 -11.23 32.17 10.99
C LYS A 12 -12.15 31.02 10.62
N GLU A 13 -12.60 30.95 9.36
CA GLU A 13 -13.35 29.79 8.84
C GLU A 13 -12.46 28.55 8.76
N VAL A 14 -11.23 28.67 8.21
CA VAL A 14 -10.26 27.56 8.03
C VAL A 14 -9.86 26.94 9.37
N SER A 15 -9.72 27.72 10.44
CA SER A 15 -9.41 27.20 11.78
C SER A 15 -10.56 26.43 12.46
N GLN A 16 -11.77 26.48 11.91
CA GLN A 16 -12.92 25.69 12.38
C GLN A 16 -13.12 24.38 11.60
N LEU A 17 -12.40 24.17 10.49
CA LEU A 17 -12.49 22.93 9.71
C LEU A 17 -11.68 21.81 10.34
N SER A 18 -12.25 20.60 10.30
CA SER A 18 -11.49 19.37 10.59
C SER A 18 -10.39 19.16 9.54
N ASN A 19 -9.28 18.53 9.93
CA ASN A 19 -8.15 18.24 9.04
C ASN A 19 -8.59 17.46 7.78
N GLU A 20 -9.58 16.56 7.92
CA GLU A 20 -10.21 15.84 6.82
C GLU A 20 -10.88 16.79 5.81
N GLN A 21 -11.69 17.74 6.29
CA GLN A 21 -12.40 18.69 5.42
C GLN A 21 -11.45 19.66 4.75
N ALA A 22 -10.41 20.10 5.47
CA ALA A 22 -9.36 20.93 4.89
C ALA A 22 -8.67 20.22 3.71
N ALA A 23 -8.34 18.93 3.86
CA ALA A 23 -7.74 18.14 2.78
C ALA A 23 -8.66 18.02 1.55
N TYR A 24 -9.97 17.82 1.75
CA TYR A 24 -10.93 17.76 0.64
C TYR A 24 -11.15 19.10 -0.06
N ILE A 25 -11.17 20.21 0.70
CA ILE A 25 -11.27 21.55 0.10
C ILE A 25 -10.00 21.87 -0.70
N ILE A 26 -8.83 21.53 -0.19
CA ILE A 26 -7.56 21.68 -0.91
C ILE A 26 -7.58 20.85 -2.20
N GLY A 27 -8.03 19.58 -2.12
CA GLY A 27 -8.18 18.72 -3.30
C GLY A 27 -9.11 19.30 -4.36
N LEU A 28 -10.23 19.89 -3.94
CA LEU A 28 -11.20 20.54 -4.82
C LEU A 28 -10.66 21.85 -5.42
N MET A 29 -9.92 22.66 -4.65
CA MET A 29 -9.25 23.84 -5.18
C MET A 29 -8.21 23.48 -6.24
N PHE A 30 -7.37 22.47 -6.00
CA PHE A 30 -6.42 21.99 -7.00
C PHE A 30 -7.11 21.44 -8.24
N MET A 31 -8.26 20.76 -8.08
CA MET A 31 -9.04 20.26 -9.21
C MET A 31 -9.55 21.40 -10.10
N LEU A 32 -10.06 22.49 -9.50
CA LEU A 32 -10.53 23.66 -10.26
C LEU A 32 -9.39 24.42 -10.94
N LEU A 33 -8.19 24.38 -10.37
CA LEU A 33 -7.01 25.07 -10.88
C LEU A 33 -6.20 24.25 -11.91
N ILE A 34 -6.59 22.99 -12.20
CA ILE A 34 -5.96 22.13 -13.20
C ILE A 34 -5.66 22.87 -14.52
N PRO A 35 -6.63 23.51 -15.21
CA PRO A 35 -6.37 24.11 -16.52
C PRO A 35 -5.37 25.28 -16.45
N VAL A 36 -5.27 25.96 -15.30
CA VAL A 36 -4.34 27.07 -15.10
C VAL A 36 -2.93 26.54 -14.82
N ILE A 37 -2.81 25.53 -13.94
CA ILE A 37 -1.51 24.97 -13.56
C ILE A 37 -0.86 24.24 -14.73
N ASP A 38 -1.66 23.52 -15.54
CA ASP A 38 -1.18 22.78 -16.70
C ASP A 38 -0.56 23.70 -17.77
N SER A 39 -0.99 24.98 -17.82
CA SER A 39 -0.40 26.00 -18.69
C SER A 39 0.91 26.59 -18.17
N LEU A 40 1.19 26.47 -16.87
CA LEU A 40 2.31 27.14 -16.21
C LEU A 40 3.48 26.19 -15.91
N ILE A 41 3.19 24.91 -15.66
CA ILE A 41 4.19 23.91 -15.25
C ILE A 41 3.92 22.61 -16.02
N PRO A 42 4.95 21.94 -16.58
CA PRO A 42 4.82 20.62 -17.20
C PRO A 42 4.66 19.49 -16.16
N PHE A 43 3.97 19.76 -15.04
CA PHE A 43 3.72 18.80 -13.98
C PHE A 43 2.22 18.50 -13.92
N PRO A 44 1.77 17.24 -13.98
CA PRO A 44 0.34 16.93 -14.03
C PRO A 44 -0.35 17.32 -12.72
N PRO A 45 -1.15 18.39 -12.67
CA PRO A 45 -1.75 18.90 -11.44
C PRO A 45 -2.79 17.94 -10.85
N PHE A 46 -3.27 16.98 -11.63
CA PHE A 46 -4.19 15.94 -11.17
C PHE A 46 -3.60 15.07 -10.04
N TRP A 47 -2.27 14.88 -10.01
CA TRP A 47 -1.61 14.13 -8.94
C TRP A 47 -1.70 14.85 -7.59
N LEU A 48 -1.62 16.19 -7.59
CA LEU A 48 -1.75 17.00 -6.38
C LEU A 48 -3.18 16.93 -5.83
N SER A 49 -4.18 17.05 -6.71
CA SER A 49 -5.59 16.91 -6.34
C SER A 49 -5.89 15.51 -5.81
N SER A 50 -5.48 14.47 -6.53
CA SER A 50 -5.68 13.06 -6.12
C SER A 50 -4.97 12.77 -4.79
N GLY A 51 -3.74 13.26 -4.61
CA GLY A 51 -2.99 13.12 -3.37
C GLY A 51 -3.70 13.78 -2.18
N ALA A 52 -4.26 14.98 -2.36
CA ALA A 52 -5.01 15.66 -1.30
C ALA A 52 -6.29 14.88 -0.89
N PHE A 53 -7.03 14.33 -1.86
CA PHE A 53 -8.18 13.46 -1.59
C PHE A 53 -7.77 12.18 -0.84
N LEU A 54 -6.69 11.54 -1.27
CA LEU A 54 -6.15 10.36 -0.59
C LEU A 54 -5.68 10.67 0.83
N CYS A 55 -5.05 11.82 1.06
CA CYS A 55 -4.67 12.28 2.40
C CYS A 55 -5.89 12.49 3.30
N GLY A 56 -6.96 13.12 2.80
CA GLY A 56 -8.21 13.28 3.55
C GLY A 56 -8.83 11.93 3.93
N LEU A 57 -8.84 10.97 3.00
CA LEU A 57 -9.31 9.61 3.28
C LEU A 57 -8.41 8.87 4.27
N ALA A 58 -7.08 9.05 4.19
CA ALA A 58 -6.13 8.43 5.11
C ALA A 58 -6.32 8.92 6.55
N ILE A 59 -6.50 10.24 6.76
CA ILE A 59 -6.81 10.83 8.07
C ILE A 59 -8.09 10.20 8.63
N TYR A 60 -9.15 10.15 7.83
CA TYR A 60 -10.42 9.53 8.21
C TYR A 60 -10.26 8.04 8.61
N LEU A 61 -9.51 7.26 7.84
CA LEU A 61 -9.26 5.86 8.14
C LEU A 61 -8.42 5.66 9.40
N LEU A 62 -7.40 6.49 9.63
CA LEU A 62 -6.58 6.46 10.83
C LEU A 62 -7.43 6.74 12.08
N GLU A 63 -8.26 7.78 12.07
CA GLU A 63 -9.17 8.07 13.19
C GLU A 63 -10.13 6.89 13.48
N LEU A 64 -10.58 6.20 12.45
CA LEU A 64 -11.45 5.04 12.59
C LEU A 64 -10.71 3.83 13.19
N ILE A 65 -9.49 3.59 12.71
CA ILE A 65 -8.62 2.53 13.23
C ILE A 65 -8.26 2.80 14.69
N GLU A 66 -7.94 4.04 15.07
CA GLU A 66 -7.66 4.43 16.45
C GLU A 66 -8.87 4.20 17.36
N LYS A 67 -10.07 4.61 16.93
CA LYS A 67 -11.31 4.34 17.67
C LYS A 67 -11.56 2.86 17.84
N PHE A 68 -11.34 2.07 16.80
CA PHE A 68 -11.51 0.61 16.85
C PHE A 68 -10.49 -0.05 17.78
N THR A 69 -9.21 0.28 17.64
CA THR A 69 -8.09 -0.27 18.43
C THR A 69 -8.04 0.25 19.87
N SER A 70 -8.82 1.28 20.22
CA SER A 70 -9.02 1.66 21.63
C SER A 70 -9.69 0.56 22.45
N THR A 71 -10.44 -0.35 21.81
CA THR A 71 -11.13 -1.46 22.46
C THR A 71 -10.25 -2.72 22.52
N THR A 72 -10.38 -3.54 23.57
CA THR A 72 -9.60 -4.79 23.72
C THR A 72 -9.85 -5.77 22.56
N ILE A 73 -11.10 -5.88 22.10
CA ILE A 73 -11.47 -6.71 20.95
C ILE A 73 -10.84 -6.14 19.67
N GLY A 74 -10.88 -4.83 19.48
CA GLY A 74 -10.29 -4.18 18.32
C GLY A 74 -8.77 -4.34 18.23
N LYS A 75 -8.06 -4.35 19.36
CA LYS A 75 -6.63 -4.70 19.39
C LYS A 75 -6.37 -6.14 18.93
N ALA A 76 -7.17 -7.10 19.41
CA ALA A 76 -7.03 -8.50 19.03
C ALA A 76 -7.31 -8.71 17.54
N VAL A 77 -8.40 -8.13 17.02
CA VAL A 77 -8.75 -8.19 15.60
C VAL A 77 -7.69 -7.47 14.75
N GLY A 78 -7.23 -6.30 15.17
CA GLY A 78 -6.16 -5.56 14.49
C GLY A 78 -4.86 -6.36 14.40
N ALA A 79 -4.47 -7.05 15.47
CA ALA A 79 -3.30 -7.93 15.47
C ALA A 79 -3.44 -9.09 14.48
N ILE A 80 -4.62 -9.73 14.39
CA ILE A 80 -4.89 -10.79 13.41
C ILE A 80 -4.77 -10.25 11.98
N PHE A 81 -5.36 -9.08 11.69
CA PHE A 81 -5.24 -8.46 10.37
C PHE A 81 -3.79 -8.10 10.01
N LEU A 82 -3.01 -7.59 10.96
CA LEU A 82 -1.59 -7.31 10.75
C LEU A 82 -0.79 -8.59 10.46
N LEU A 83 -1.04 -9.67 11.20
CA LEU A 83 -0.41 -10.96 10.96
C LEU A 83 -0.80 -11.53 9.58
N ALA A 84 -2.07 -11.44 9.21
CA ALA A 84 -2.55 -11.88 7.90
C ALA A 84 -1.92 -11.06 6.77
N GLY A 85 -1.87 -9.73 6.91
CA GLY A 85 -1.29 -8.83 5.90
C GLY A 85 0.22 -9.04 5.73
N THR A 86 0.96 -9.17 6.83
CA THR A 86 2.41 -9.43 6.78
C THR A 86 2.73 -10.80 6.20
N THR A 87 1.99 -11.84 6.59
CA THR A 87 2.15 -13.20 6.03
C THR A 87 1.81 -13.24 4.54
N PHE A 88 0.73 -12.56 4.14
CA PHE A 88 0.35 -12.43 2.73
C PHE A 88 1.43 -11.70 1.93
N ASN A 89 1.99 -10.61 2.47
CA ASN A 89 3.07 -9.87 1.82
C ASN A 89 4.33 -10.73 1.64
N LEU A 90 4.71 -11.49 2.67
CA LEU A 90 5.85 -12.40 2.61
C LEU A 90 5.62 -13.53 1.59
N ALA A 91 4.42 -14.10 1.54
CA ALA A 91 4.07 -15.11 0.53
C ALA A 91 4.17 -14.54 -0.89
N MET A 92 3.71 -13.30 -1.09
CA MET A 92 3.81 -12.65 -2.39
C MET A 92 5.25 -12.36 -2.78
N ALA A 93 6.09 -11.94 -1.82
CA ALA A 93 7.52 -11.77 -2.02
C ALA A 93 8.22 -13.08 -2.41
N SER A 94 7.89 -14.19 -1.75
CA SER A 94 8.39 -15.52 -2.12
C SER A 94 7.99 -15.90 -3.55
N GLY A 95 6.75 -15.58 -3.96
CA GLY A 95 6.30 -15.74 -5.34
C GLY A 95 7.10 -14.88 -6.33
N THR A 96 7.38 -13.62 -5.99
CA THR A 96 8.21 -12.72 -6.80
C THR A 96 9.64 -13.23 -6.93
N VAL A 97 10.26 -13.72 -5.85
CA VAL A 97 11.60 -14.32 -5.89
C VAL A 97 11.62 -15.54 -6.79
N ASN A 98 10.64 -16.44 -6.64
CA ASN A 98 10.53 -17.62 -7.51
C ASN A 98 10.38 -17.24 -8.99
N TYR A 99 9.54 -16.24 -9.29
CA TYR A 99 9.35 -15.75 -10.65
C TYR A 99 10.59 -15.05 -11.22
N ALA A 100 11.29 -14.26 -10.41
CA ALA A 100 12.46 -13.48 -10.80
C ALA A 100 13.68 -14.37 -11.06
N LEU A 101 13.91 -15.35 -10.19
CA LEU A 101 15.06 -16.25 -10.25
C LEU A 101 14.79 -17.51 -11.07
N LYS A 102 13.53 -17.85 -11.38
CA LYS A 102 13.14 -19.11 -12.07
C LYS A 102 13.60 -20.39 -11.36
N VAL A 103 13.84 -20.31 -10.06
CA VAL A 103 14.28 -21.40 -9.18
C VAL A 103 13.46 -21.36 -7.87
N PRO A 104 13.43 -22.43 -7.07
CA PRO A 104 12.76 -22.41 -5.78
C PRO A 104 13.29 -21.27 -4.90
N ALA A 105 12.39 -20.54 -4.26
CA ALA A 105 12.75 -19.39 -3.42
C ALA A 105 13.29 -19.81 -2.04
N SER A 106 13.15 -21.08 -1.64
CA SER A 106 13.47 -21.56 -0.29
C SER A 106 14.90 -21.31 0.21
N PRO A 107 15.97 -21.33 -0.62
CA PRO A 107 17.30 -21.03 -0.12
C PRO A 107 17.57 -19.52 -0.03
N PHE A 108 16.63 -18.68 -0.47
CA PHE A 108 16.80 -17.22 -0.59
C PHE A 108 16.00 -16.44 0.48
N GLY A 109 16.19 -16.76 1.76
CA GLY A 109 15.45 -16.16 2.87
C GLY A 109 15.71 -14.66 3.05
N TYR A 110 16.95 -14.19 2.89
CA TYR A 110 17.28 -12.76 2.98
C TYR A 110 16.74 -11.99 1.78
N THR A 111 16.85 -12.56 0.57
CA THR A 111 16.25 -11.98 -0.63
C THR A 111 14.74 -11.86 -0.48
N GLN A 112 14.05 -12.91 -0.01
CA GLN A 112 12.60 -12.84 0.25
C GLN A 112 12.24 -11.71 1.23
N THR A 113 13.03 -11.53 2.28
CA THR A 113 12.80 -10.45 3.26
C THR A 113 12.91 -9.07 2.63
N LEU A 114 13.95 -8.81 1.83
CA LEU A 114 14.08 -7.51 1.15
C LEU A 114 13.05 -7.31 0.05
N THR A 115 12.78 -8.34 -0.75
CA THR A 115 11.72 -8.32 -1.75
C THR A 115 10.37 -8.09 -1.10
N SER A 116 10.15 -8.51 0.15
CA SER A 116 8.91 -8.23 0.89
C SER A 116 8.70 -6.74 1.14
N ILE A 117 9.75 -5.98 1.41
CA ILE A 117 9.66 -4.52 1.60
C ILE A 117 9.31 -3.85 0.28
N LEU A 118 9.97 -4.28 -0.81
CA LEU A 118 9.75 -3.75 -2.15
C LEU A 118 8.38 -4.12 -2.72
N THR A 119 7.78 -5.23 -2.30
CA THR A 119 6.46 -5.67 -2.80
C THR A 119 5.29 -5.04 -2.03
N ILE A 120 5.53 -4.26 -0.97
CA ILE A 120 4.48 -3.59 -0.18
C ILE A 120 3.52 -2.77 -1.05
N PRO A 121 3.95 -1.92 -2.00
CA PRO A 121 3.01 -1.13 -2.80
C PRO A 121 2.08 -2.02 -3.65
N LEU A 122 2.61 -3.15 -4.13
CA LEU A 122 1.85 -4.11 -4.93
C LEU A 122 0.83 -4.86 -4.07
N THR A 123 1.25 -5.38 -2.93
CA THR A 123 0.36 -6.14 -2.04
C THR A 123 -0.68 -5.23 -1.38
N ALA A 124 -0.31 -3.99 -1.05
CA ALA A 124 -1.24 -2.97 -0.61
C ALA A 124 -2.29 -2.68 -1.68
N ALA A 125 -1.90 -2.44 -2.93
CA ALA A 125 -2.85 -2.20 -4.02
C ALA A 125 -3.85 -3.37 -4.19
N ILE A 126 -3.34 -4.61 -4.15
CA ILE A 126 -4.18 -5.83 -4.26
C ILE A 126 -5.14 -5.92 -3.07
N GLY A 127 -4.62 -5.72 -1.85
CA GLY A 127 -5.42 -5.74 -0.63
C GLY A 127 -6.51 -4.66 -0.63
N MET A 128 -6.20 -3.46 -1.12
CA MET A 128 -7.16 -2.37 -1.23
C MET A 128 -8.25 -2.65 -2.27
N LEU A 129 -7.94 -3.29 -3.38
CA LEU A 129 -8.96 -3.74 -4.34
C LEU A 129 -9.90 -4.78 -3.72
N PHE A 130 -9.35 -5.76 -2.99
CA PHE A 130 -10.16 -6.80 -2.35
C PHE A 130 -11.08 -6.22 -1.27
N LEU A 131 -10.57 -5.26 -0.50
CA LEU A 131 -11.30 -4.61 0.59
C LEU A 131 -12.18 -3.44 0.11
N PHE A 132 -12.18 -3.10 -1.18
CA PHE A 132 -12.87 -1.91 -1.68
C PHE A 132 -14.38 -1.91 -1.39
N VAL A 133 -15.06 -3.05 -1.60
CA VAL A 133 -16.50 -3.16 -1.34
C VAL A 133 -16.80 -2.92 0.14
N ILE A 134 -15.98 -3.50 1.03
CA ILE A 134 -16.09 -3.33 2.48
C ILE A 134 -15.83 -1.86 2.87
N LEU A 135 -14.80 -1.25 2.28
CA LEU A 135 -14.47 0.15 2.50
C LEU A 135 -15.60 1.08 2.04
N LEU A 136 -16.20 0.82 0.88
CA LEU A 136 -17.31 1.61 0.35
C LEU A 136 -18.54 1.53 1.25
N LEU A 137 -18.91 0.31 1.68
CA LEU A 137 -20.00 0.11 2.64
C LEU A 137 -19.72 0.81 3.96
N LEU A 138 -18.48 0.73 4.44
CA LEU A 138 -18.06 1.40 5.66
C LEU A 138 -18.14 2.92 5.52
N VAL A 139 -17.69 3.50 4.41
CA VAL A 139 -17.79 4.95 4.14
C VAL A 139 -19.25 5.40 4.07
N LEU A 140 -20.12 4.65 3.39
CA LEU A 140 -21.55 4.95 3.34
C LEU A 140 -22.18 4.88 4.73
N PHE A 141 -21.85 3.84 5.49
CA PHE A 141 -22.40 3.60 6.82
C PHE A 141 -21.97 4.65 7.84
N THR A 142 -20.69 4.97 7.93
CA THR A 142 -20.16 5.97 8.88
C THR A 142 -20.50 7.41 8.51
N SER A 143 -20.86 7.64 7.25
CA SER A 143 -21.36 8.94 6.82
C SER A 143 -22.87 9.10 7.06
N ALA A 144 -23.62 8.00 7.13
CA ALA A 144 -25.02 8.00 7.54
C ALA A 144 -25.18 8.01 9.08
N PHE A 145 -24.24 7.38 9.81
CA PHE A 145 -24.30 7.22 11.27
C PHE A 145 -22.95 7.55 11.91
N ARG A 146 -22.92 8.43 12.91
CA ARG A 146 -21.71 8.71 13.67
C ARG A 146 -21.49 7.62 14.72
N ILE A 147 -20.36 6.92 14.64
CA ILE A 147 -19.98 5.91 15.64
C ILE A 147 -19.29 6.62 16.80
N GLU A 148 -20.03 6.87 17.89
CA GLU A 148 -19.48 7.58 19.06
C GLU A 148 -18.67 6.68 20.01
N SER A 149 -19.00 5.39 20.13
CA SER A 149 -18.25 4.46 20.98
C SER A 149 -18.59 2.99 20.71
N PHE A 150 -17.57 2.15 20.48
CA PHE A 150 -17.70 0.70 20.47
C PHE A 150 -17.63 0.15 21.91
N THR A 151 -18.75 0.15 22.62
CA THR A 151 -18.88 -0.59 23.90
C THR A 151 -19.65 -1.88 23.64
N ALA A 152 -19.17 -3.04 24.11
CA ALA A 152 -19.82 -4.34 23.89
C ALA A 152 -21.30 -4.38 24.32
N LYS A 153 -21.68 -3.68 25.39
CA LYS A 153 -23.09 -3.50 25.81
C LYS A 153 -23.91 -2.70 24.80
N LYS A 154 -23.33 -1.66 24.20
CA LYS A 154 -23.97 -0.91 23.12
C LYS A 154 -24.09 -1.78 21.86
N VAL A 155 -23.09 -2.67 21.57
CA VAL A 155 -23.06 -3.67 20.44
C VAL A 155 -24.32 -4.51 20.47
N LEU A 156 -24.57 -5.08 21.64
CA LEU A 156 -25.68 -5.98 21.89
C LEU A 156 -27.04 -5.30 21.96
N ASN A 157 -27.11 -4.06 22.46
CA ASN A 157 -28.38 -3.33 22.58
C ASN A 157 -28.81 -2.59 21.31
N LEU A 158 -28.04 -2.67 20.20
CA LEU A 158 -28.27 -1.89 18.97
C LEU A 158 -28.40 -0.36 19.21
N GLU A 159 -27.94 0.14 20.35
CA GLU A 159 -28.05 1.57 20.72
C GLU A 159 -26.99 2.46 20.06
N PHE A 160 -26.27 1.98 19.03
CA PHE A 160 -25.43 2.85 18.17
C PHE A 160 -26.23 3.74 17.25
N PHE A 161 -27.46 3.34 16.93
CA PHE A 161 -28.22 3.91 15.82
C PHE A 161 -29.07 5.13 16.20
N LYS A 162 -28.92 5.65 17.42
CA LYS A 162 -29.88 6.62 17.98
C LYS A 162 -29.74 8.04 17.45
N ASP A 163 -28.56 8.46 17.00
CA ASP A 163 -28.33 9.82 16.52
C ASP A 163 -28.06 9.86 15.01
N SER A 164 -29.12 10.09 14.24
CA SER A 164 -29.05 10.43 12.82
C SER A 164 -28.97 11.94 12.63
N PHE A 165 -27.79 12.58 12.65
CA PHE A 165 -27.68 13.96 12.14
C PHE A 165 -26.30 14.39 11.58
N LYS A 166 -26.39 15.13 10.46
CA LYS A 166 -25.47 16.10 9.81
C LYS A 166 -23.96 15.80 9.87
N VAL A 167 -23.52 14.77 9.17
CA VAL A 167 -22.18 14.81 8.56
C VAL A 167 -22.16 15.95 7.53
N SER A 168 -21.08 16.75 7.50
CA SER A 168 -20.98 17.81 6.51
C SER A 168 -21.01 17.21 5.11
N VAL A 169 -21.77 17.84 4.19
CA VAL A 169 -21.88 17.37 2.80
C VAL A 169 -20.50 17.26 2.15
N VAL A 170 -19.56 18.11 2.56
CA VAL A 170 -18.16 18.11 2.10
C VAL A 170 -17.43 16.84 2.52
N SER A 171 -17.56 16.40 3.79
CA SER A 171 -16.96 15.13 4.24
C SER A 171 -17.58 13.93 3.54
N PHE A 172 -18.91 13.91 3.35
CA PHE A 172 -19.57 12.79 2.67
C PHE A 172 -19.12 12.65 1.21
N LEU A 173 -19.25 13.73 0.43
CA LEU A 173 -18.86 13.72 -0.98
C LEU A 173 -17.35 13.54 -1.14
N GLY A 174 -16.55 14.16 -0.27
CA GLY A 174 -15.10 14.03 -0.24
C GLY A 174 -14.66 12.59 -0.01
N ARG A 175 -15.25 11.88 0.96
CA ARG A 175 -14.93 10.46 1.21
C ARG A 175 -15.33 9.56 0.05
N MET A 176 -16.53 9.75 -0.51
CA MET A 176 -17.01 8.98 -1.67
C MET A 176 -16.11 9.17 -2.88
N PHE A 177 -15.77 10.43 -3.19
CA PHE A 177 -14.86 10.74 -4.29
C PHE A 177 -13.47 10.16 -4.04
N SER A 178 -12.94 10.29 -2.83
CA SER A 178 -11.63 9.76 -2.47
C SER A 178 -11.56 8.23 -2.54
N ALA A 179 -12.64 7.53 -2.18
CA ALA A 179 -12.73 6.09 -2.31
C ALA A 179 -12.67 5.66 -3.78
N VAL A 180 -13.37 6.38 -4.68
CA VAL A 180 -13.30 6.13 -6.13
C VAL A 180 -11.91 6.44 -6.68
N VAL A 181 -11.28 7.54 -6.25
CA VAL A 181 -9.90 7.88 -6.63
C VAL A 181 -8.93 6.78 -6.19
N LEU A 182 -9.02 6.32 -4.93
CA LEU A 182 -8.20 5.25 -4.40
C LEU A 182 -8.37 3.94 -5.19
N PHE A 183 -9.60 3.56 -5.51
CA PHE A 183 -9.88 2.40 -6.36
C PHE A 183 -9.25 2.55 -7.75
N SER A 184 -9.42 3.73 -8.36
CA SER A 184 -8.92 4.00 -9.71
C SER A 184 -7.39 3.97 -9.77
N VAL A 185 -6.72 4.56 -8.78
CA VAL A 185 -5.25 4.53 -8.66
C VAL A 185 -4.76 3.10 -8.43
N SER A 186 -5.41 2.34 -7.53
CA SER A 186 -5.02 0.95 -7.24
C SER A 186 -5.19 0.05 -8.46
N LEU A 187 -6.31 0.20 -9.18
CA LEU A 187 -6.59 -0.56 -10.40
C LEU A 187 -5.60 -0.21 -11.51
N SER A 188 -5.35 1.08 -11.73
CA SER A 188 -4.38 1.56 -12.72
C SER A 188 -2.98 1.04 -12.43
N PHE A 189 -2.56 1.05 -11.16
CA PHE A 189 -1.27 0.51 -10.75
C PHE A 189 -1.17 -0.97 -11.05
N ILE A 190 -2.18 -1.77 -10.69
CA ILE A 190 -2.17 -3.23 -10.92
C ILE A 190 -2.18 -3.58 -12.40
N GLN A 191 -2.91 -2.83 -13.22
CA GLN A 191 -2.96 -3.07 -14.67
C GLN A 191 -1.65 -2.71 -15.38
N ASN A 192 -0.90 -1.74 -14.88
CA ASN A 192 0.32 -1.24 -15.51
C ASN A 192 1.49 -1.11 -14.51
N ASN A 193 1.86 -2.21 -13.87
CA ASN A 193 2.98 -2.27 -12.92
C ASN A 193 4.28 -2.82 -13.52
N GLN A 194 4.35 -3.10 -14.83
CA GLN A 194 5.52 -3.76 -15.45
C GLN A 194 6.84 -3.02 -15.15
N TRP A 195 6.83 -1.70 -15.31
CA TRP A 195 7.98 -0.83 -14.98
C TRP A 195 8.48 -1.00 -13.54
N TYR A 196 7.58 -1.33 -12.61
CA TYR A 196 7.89 -1.50 -11.20
C TYR A 196 8.30 -2.96 -10.90
N SER A 197 7.55 -3.93 -11.41
CA SER A 197 7.83 -5.35 -11.21
C SER A 197 9.16 -5.78 -11.84
N ASP A 198 9.53 -5.17 -12.97
CA ASP A 198 10.81 -5.46 -13.64
C ASP A 198 11.98 -4.96 -12.79
N GLN A 199 11.87 -3.77 -12.20
CA GLN A 199 12.87 -3.22 -11.29
C GLN A 199 13.00 -4.06 -10.01
N ILE A 200 11.88 -4.53 -9.45
CA ILE A 200 11.92 -5.47 -8.32
C ILE A 200 12.61 -6.77 -8.73
N SER A 201 12.30 -7.30 -9.92
CA SER A 201 12.89 -8.54 -10.40
C SER A 201 14.40 -8.41 -10.65
N GLU A 202 14.85 -7.28 -11.19
CA GLU A 202 16.26 -6.99 -11.43
C GLU A 202 17.02 -6.87 -10.10
N PHE A 203 16.49 -6.08 -9.16
CA PHE A 203 17.05 -5.97 -7.82
C PHE A 203 17.10 -7.32 -7.10
N THR A 204 16.04 -8.13 -7.22
CA THR A 204 15.94 -9.46 -6.62
C THR A 204 17.04 -10.39 -7.13
N ARG A 205 17.28 -10.42 -8.45
CA ARG A 205 18.37 -11.20 -9.06
C ARG A 205 19.73 -10.72 -8.58
N TRP A 206 19.95 -9.40 -8.60
CA TRP A 206 21.20 -8.80 -8.15
C TRP A 206 21.49 -9.12 -6.68
N PHE A 207 20.49 -8.97 -5.81
CA PHE A 207 20.66 -9.20 -4.38
C PHE A 207 20.95 -10.67 -4.08
N ALA A 208 20.17 -11.59 -4.66
CA ALA A 208 20.37 -13.02 -4.49
C ALA A 208 21.80 -13.43 -4.88
N TYR A 209 22.26 -13.02 -6.07
CA TYR A 209 23.59 -13.36 -6.57
C TYR A 209 24.73 -12.77 -5.72
N ASN A 210 24.59 -11.52 -5.26
CA ASN A 210 25.70 -10.83 -4.59
C ASN A 210 25.79 -11.14 -3.10
N PHE A 211 24.67 -11.34 -2.43
CA PHE A 211 24.63 -11.42 -0.96
C PHE A 211 24.23 -12.79 -0.41
N GLU A 212 23.55 -13.63 -1.18
CA GLU A 212 22.98 -14.88 -0.65
C GLU A 212 23.58 -16.14 -1.28
N MET A 213 24.29 -16.01 -2.41
CA MET A 213 24.99 -17.12 -3.05
C MET A 213 26.47 -17.15 -2.69
N GLU A 214 27.00 -18.35 -2.49
CA GLU A 214 28.37 -18.62 -2.09
C GLU A 214 29.28 -18.79 -3.32
N SER A 215 30.46 -18.16 -3.28
CA SER A 215 31.50 -18.32 -4.32
C SER A 215 32.31 -19.61 -4.19
N TYR A 216 32.25 -20.27 -3.04
CA TYR A 216 32.97 -21.50 -2.77
C TYR A 216 31.95 -22.59 -2.46
N SER A 217 32.08 -23.75 -3.09
CA SER A 217 31.17 -24.86 -2.87
C SER A 217 31.90 -26.20 -2.86
N TYR A 218 31.33 -27.18 -2.15
CA TYR A 218 31.83 -28.55 -2.19
C TYR A 218 31.31 -29.33 -3.42
N CYS A 219 30.50 -28.69 -4.27
CA CYS A 219 30.02 -29.24 -5.53
C CYS A 219 30.92 -28.76 -6.68
N THR A 220 31.13 -29.63 -7.66
CA THR A 220 31.77 -29.26 -8.93
C THR A 220 30.84 -28.34 -9.71
N VAL A 221 31.21 -27.06 -9.84
CA VAL A 221 30.46 -26.02 -10.56
C VAL A 221 31.35 -25.29 -11.57
N PRO A 222 30.77 -24.66 -12.62
CA PRO A 222 31.53 -23.88 -13.59
C PRO A 222 32.35 -22.75 -12.95
N ASP A 223 33.46 -22.38 -13.59
CA ASP A 223 34.32 -21.29 -13.12
C ASP A 223 33.53 -19.98 -12.97
N LYS A 224 33.72 -19.31 -11.82
CA LYS A 224 33.06 -18.05 -11.42
C LYS A 224 31.55 -18.16 -11.18
N ALA A 225 30.98 -19.36 -11.19
CA ALA A 225 29.61 -19.57 -10.74
C ALA A 225 29.50 -19.40 -9.22
N LYS A 226 28.33 -18.96 -8.76
CA LYS A 226 27.97 -18.98 -7.35
C LYS A 226 26.88 -20.00 -7.09
N VAL A 227 26.79 -20.49 -5.86
CA VAL A 227 25.82 -21.53 -5.48
C VAL A 227 24.94 -21.14 -4.30
N ALA A 228 23.74 -21.69 -4.24
CA ALA A 228 22.92 -21.77 -3.03
C ALA A 228 22.40 -23.19 -2.86
N TYR A 229 22.49 -23.73 -1.65
CA TYR A 229 22.09 -25.10 -1.37
C TYR A 229 20.58 -25.22 -1.22
N LEU A 230 19.95 -26.04 -2.07
CA LEU A 230 18.52 -26.29 -1.99
C LEU A 230 18.21 -27.52 -1.13
N THR A 231 18.91 -28.61 -1.39
CA THR A 231 18.85 -29.88 -0.65
C THR A 231 20.25 -30.49 -0.61
N ARG A 232 20.41 -31.69 0.00
CA ARG A 232 21.71 -32.39 -0.03
C ARG A 232 22.21 -32.67 -1.45
N ASP A 233 21.28 -32.96 -2.37
CA ASP A 233 21.61 -33.42 -3.71
C ASP A 233 21.38 -32.37 -4.80
N ASN A 234 20.69 -31.27 -4.49
CA ASN A 234 20.39 -30.20 -5.45
C ASN A 234 20.89 -28.84 -4.98
N ILE A 235 21.47 -28.10 -5.91
CA ILE A 235 21.95 -26.74 -5.72
C ILE A 235 21.33 -25.83 -6.77
N VAL A 236 21.17 -24.56 -6.40
CA VAL A 236 20.96 -23.47 -7.35
C VAL A 236 22.33 -22.96 -7.75
N VAL A 237 22.61 -22.90 -9.05
CA VAL A 237 23.81 -22.30 -9.61
C VAL A 237 23.42 -21.01 -10.30
N ALA A 238 24.24 -19.98 -10.15
CA ALA A 238 24.06 -18.73 -10.85
C ALA A 238 25.36 -18.26 -11.52
N ASN A 239 25.18 -17.74 -12.73
CA ASN A 239 26.23 -17.14 -13.54
C ASN A 239 25.86 -15.70 -13.90
N GLU A 240 26.87 -14.85 -14.00
CA GLU A 240 26.74 -13.51 -14.55
C GLU A 240 27.04 -13.53 -16.05
N GLU A 241 26.04 -13.24 -16.87
CA GLU A 241 26.13 -13.15 -18.32
C GLU A 241 25.63 -11.79 -18.80
N LYS A 242 26.49 -11.02 -19.48
CA LYS A 242 26.13 -9.71 -20.09
C LYS A 242 25.38 -8.78 -19.11
N SER A 243 25.90 -8.66 -17.89
CA SER A 243 25.31 -7.84 -16.81
C SER A 243 23.93 -8.31 -16.32
N THR A 244 23.56 -9.56 -16.61
CA THR A 244 22.35 -10.21 -16.08
C THR A 244 22.75 -11.47 -15.32
N TYR A 245 21.98 -11.82 -14.28
CA TYR A 245 22.20 -13.02 -13.48
C TYR A 245 21.24 -14.12 -13.92
N ILE A 246 21.78 -15.26 -14.35
CA ILE A 246 21.02 -16.44 -14.78
C ILE A 246 21.13 -17.50 -13.70
N PHE A 247 19.99 -18.03 -13.27
CA PHE A 247 19.90 -19.04 -12.21
C PHE A 247 19.29 -20.31 -12.77
N TYR A 248 19.78 -21.47 -12.32
CA TYR A 248 19.21 -22.77 -12.65
C TYR A 248 19.49 -23.78 -11.54
N VAL A 249 18.68 -24.83 -11.47
CA VAL A 249 18.87 -25.94 -10.52
C VAL A 249 19.67 -27.04 -11.19
N THR A 250 20.67 -27.57 -10.48
CA THR A 250 21.44 -28.75 -10.89
C THR A 250 21.70 -29.67 -9.71
N GLN A 251 22.06 -30.92 -10.00
CA GLN A 251 22.49 -31.85 -8.97
C GLN A 251 23.92 -31.53 -8.51
N CYS A 252 24.16 -31.59 -7.20
CA CYS A 252 25.49 -31.49 -6.63
C CYS A 252 26.28 -32.74 -6.99
N LYS A 253 27.31 -32.58 -7.81
CA LYS A 253 28.32 -33.61 -8.06
C LYS A 253 29.54 -33.25 -7.24
N GLN A 254 30.05 -34.19 -6.46
CA GLN A 254 31.33 -34.04 -5.77
C GLN A 254 32.46 -34.23 -6.76
#